data_AF-A0A2N7DQU5-F1
#
_entry.id   AF-A0A2N7DQU5-F1
#
_cell.length_a   1.000
_cell.length_b   1.000
_cell.length_c   1.000
_cell.angle_alpha   90.00
_cell.angle_beta   90.00
_cell.angle_gamma   90.00
#
_symmetry.space_group_name_H-M   'P 1'
#
loop_
_entity.id
_entity.type
_entity.pdbx_description
1 polymer ?
#
loop_
_entity_poly.entity_id
_entity_poly.type
_entity_poly.pdbx_seq_one_letter_code
_entity_poly.pdbx_strand_id
1 'polypeptide(L)' 'MSYIIQKNMGELVMKKGNHVNQISMADTFDWKLGHGGKRKGAGRNKANIPTSPIRVPVALIPKVKIMIEEYKKAVAEDRL' A
#
# COMPACT_ATOMS: atom_id res chain seq x y z
N MET A 1 -22.07 34.63 1.59
CA MET A 1 -21.60 35.34 0.37
C MET A 1 -20.70 34.39 -0.41
N SER A 2 -21.04 34.15 -1.69
CA SER A 2 -20.24 33.50 -2.76
C SER A 2 -19.76 32.06 -2.45
N TYR A 3 -20.37 30.96 -2.92
CA TYR A 3 -20.76 30.56 -4.29
C TYR A 3 -19.76 31.00 -5.35
N ILE A 4 -19.07 30.01 -5.93
CA ILE A 4 -18.16 29.93 -7.11
C ILE A 4 -17.12 28.88 -6.64
N ILE A 5 -17.15 27.59 -6.99
CA ILE A 5 -17.13 26.98 -8.33
C ILE A 5 -17.75 25.57 -8.22
N GLN A 6 -19.00 25.42 -8.66
CA GLN A 6 -19.43 24.18 -9.31
C GLN A 6 -19.06 24.34 -10.79
N LYS A 7 -18.07 23.60 -11.28
CA LYS A 7 -17.88 23.21 -12.68
C LYS A 7 -16.60 22.39 -12.80
N ASN A 8 -16.74 21.09 -12.55
CA ASN A 8 -16.34 20.03 -13.49
C ASN A 8 -16.43 18.69 -12.78
N MET A 9 -17.46 17.93 -13.17
CA MET A 9 -17.56 16.50 -12.98
C MET A 9 -16.27 15.81 -13.39
N GLY A 10 -15.81 14.95 -12.50
CA GLY A 10 -14.76 13.98 -12.71
C GLY A 10 -14.48 13.45 -11.32
N GLU A 11 -15.13 12.35 -10.95
CA GLU A 11 -14.88 11.63 -9.70
C GLU A 11 -13.38 11.68 -9.39
N LEU A 12 -13.02 12.39 -8.32
CA LEU A 12 -11.72 12.22 -7.70
C LEU A 12 -11.72 10.81 -7.13
N VAL A 13 -11.44 9.83 -7.99
CA VAL A 13 -11.08 8.49 -7.59
C VAL A 13 -9.83 8.68 -6.75
N MET A 14 -10.02 8.74 -5.43
CA MET A 14 -8.95 8.82 -4.45
C MET A 14 -8.07 7.59 -4.67
N LYS A 15 -7.00 7.74 -5.45
CA LYS A 15 -6.00 6.69 -5.61
C LYS A 15 -5.50 6.35 -4.22
N LYS A 16 -5.63 5.08 -3.85
CA LYS A 16 -5.22 4.53 -2.55
C LYS A 16 -3.77 4.91 -2.23
N GLY A 17 -3.60 5.94 -1.40
CA GLY A 17 -2.29 6.51 -1.03
C GLY A 17 -2.17 8.04 -1.11
N ASN A 18 -3.14 8.75 -1.70
CA ASN A 18 -3.19 10.21 -1.61
C ASN A 18 -3.82 10.62 -0.27
N HIS A 19 -3.01 11.08 0.66
CA HIS A 19 -3.48 11.76 1.86
C HIS A 19 -4.05 13.14 1.48
N VAL A 20 -5.15 13.56 2.11
CA VAL A 20 -5.83 14.85 1.82
C VAL A 20 -4.87 16.05 1.97
N ASN A 21 -3.83 15.90 2.80
CA ASN A 21 -2.85 16.93 3.09
C ASN A 21 -1.55 16.81 2.27
N GLN A 22 -1.53 16.00 1.21
CA GLN A 22 -0.32 15.80 0.40
C GLN A 22 -0.56 16.18 -1.06
N ILE A 23 0.22 17.14 -1.55
CA ILE A 23 0.23 17.57 -2.96
C ILE A 23 1.34 16.81 -3.69
N SER A 24 1.03 16.23 -4.84
CA SER A 24 2.02 15.62 -5.72
C SER A 24 2.53 16.66 -6.69
N MET A 25 3.79 17.11 -6.54
CA MET A 25 4.30 18.18 -7.41
C MET A 25 4.32 17.79 -8.90
N ALA A 26 4.59 16.51 -9.19
CA ALA A 26 4.57 16.00 -10.55
C ALA A 26 3.15 15.90 -11.13
N ASP A 27 2.15 15.48 -10.33
CA ASP A 27 0.77 15.37 -10.84
C ASP A 27 0.04 16.73 -10.84
N THR A 28 0.42 17.67 -9.95
CA THR A 28 -0.22 18.99 -9.80
C THR A 28 0.42 20.08 -10.66
N PHE A 29 1.73 20.04 -10.89
CA PHE A 29 2.47 21.08 -11.61
C PHE A 29 3.22 20.56 -12.84
N ASP A 30 2.95 19.32 -13.27
CA ASP A 30 3.55 18.66 -14.45
C ASP A 30 5.09 18.70 -14.46
N TRP A 31 5.71 18.59 -13.28
CA TRP A 31 7.15 18.60 -13.18
C TRP A 31 7.75 17.37 -13.86
N LYS A 32 8.78 17.61 -14.70
CA LYS A 32 9.55 16.56 -15.36
C LYS A 32 10.21 15.66 -14.30
N LEU A 33 9.74 14.43 -14.19
CA LEU A 33 10.37 13.42 -13.37
C LEU A 33 11.68 12.96 -14.04
N GLY A 34 12.79 12.97 -13.30
CA GLY A 34 14.08 12.49 -13.81
C GLY A 34 14.12 10.98 -14.10
N HIS A 35 15.32 10.43 -14.31
CA HIS A 35 15.54 8.99 -14.49
C HIS A 35 15.16 8.22 -13.20
N GLY A 36 13.89 7.81 -13.09
CA GLY A 36 13.33 7.17 -11.91
C GLY A 36 11.92 7.60 -11.52
N GLY A 37 11.27 8.45 -12.32
CA GLY A 37 9.90 8.90 -12.08
C GLY A 37 8.86 7.79 -11.87
N LYS A 38 7.73 8.17 -11.26
CA LYS A 38 6.49 7.40 -11.12
C LYS A 38 6.04 6.82 -12.48
N ARG A 39 6.40 5.56 -12.76
CA ARG A 39 5.89 4.81 -13.92
C ARG A 39 4.71 3.96 -13.49
N LYS A 40 3.75 3.72 -14.40
CA LYS A 40 2.65 2.78 -14.16
C LYS A 40 3.25 1.38 -13.94
N GLY A 41 3.01 0.80 -12.77
CA GLY A 41 3.60 -0.50 -12.38
C GLY A 41 5.03 -0.43 -11.82
N ALA A 42 5.61 0.76 -11.63
CA ALA A 42 6.87 0.87 -10.90
C ALA A 42 6.67 0.79 -9.38
N GLY A 43 7.62 0.13 -8.72
CA GLY A 43 7.63 -0.08 -7.28
C GLY A 43 7.35 -1.53 -6.90
N ARG A 44 7.52 -1.84 -5.61
CA ARG A 44 7.17 -3.16 -5.07
C ARG A 44 5.65 -3.27 -5.00
N ASN A 45 5.09 -4.30 -5.63
CA ASN A 45 3.67 -4.65 -5.46
C ASN A 45 3.41 -4.84 -3.95
N LYS A 46 2.53 -3.99 -3.40
CA LYS A 46 2.07 -4.18 -2.03
C LYS A 46 1.28 -5.49 -2.00
N ALA A 47 1.55 -6.34 -1.01
CA ALA A 47 0.78 -7.56 -0.84
C ALA A 47 -0.72 -7.22 -0.71
N ASN A 48 -1.59 -8.01 -1.36
CA ASN A 48 -3.04 -7.82 -1.27
C ASN A 48 -3.57 -8.05 0.14
N ILE A 49 -2.86 -8.84 0.94
CA ILE A 49 -3.21 -9.14 2.33
C ILE A 49 -2.51 -8.12 3.24
N PRO A 50 -3.24 -7.41 4.10
CA PRO A 50 -2.64 -6.50 5.07
C PRO A 50 -1.76 -7.29 6.04
N THR A 51 -0.52 -6.85 6.23
CA THR A 51 0.40 -7.41 7.21
C THR A 51 0.74 -6.37 8.26
N SER A 52 0.84 -6.81 9.52
CA SER A 52 1.28 -5.97 10.64
C SER A 52 2.50 -6.60 11.30
N PRO A 53 3.57 -5.83 11.59
CA PRO A 53 4.73 -6.35 12.29
C PRO A 53 4.41 -6.56 13.77
N ILE A 54 4.63 -7.78 14.27
CA ILE A 54 4.52 -8.11 15.70
C ILE A 54 5.93 -8.30 16.26
N ARG A 55 6.21 -7.73 17.43
CA ARG A 55 7.46 -7.92 18.16
C ARG A 55 7.31 -9.06 19.14
N VAL A 56 8.32 -9.92 19.21
CA VAL A 56 8.31 -11.10 20.08
C VAL A 56 9.63 -11.13 20.87
N PRO A 57 9.60 -11.47 22.18
CA PRO A 57 10.81 -11.72 22.95
C PRO A 57 11.73 -12.75 22.27
N VAL A 58 13.04 -12.53 22.34
CA VAL A 58 14.05 -13.37 21.65
C VAL A 58 13.93 -14.84 22.04
N ALA A 59 13.66 -15.12 23.32
CA ALA A 59 13.49 -16.48 23.83
C ALA A 59 12.36 -17.26 23.15
N LEU A 60 11.36 -16.58 22.59
CA LEU A 60 10.19 -17.20 21.97
C LEU A 60 10.31 -17.37 20.45
N ILE A 61 11.39 -16.86 19.84
CA ILE A 61 11.61 -16.95 18.39
C ILE A 61 11.53 -18.41 17.88
N PRO A 62 12.17 -19.41 18.52
CA PRO A 62 12.12 -20.80 18.04
C PRO A 62 10.69 -21.34 18.02
N LYS A 63 9.92 -21.07 19.07
CA LYS A 63 8.52 -21.53 19.20
C LYS A 63 7.62 -20.90 18.14
N VAL A 64 7.76 -19.59 17.91
CA VAL A 64 6.97 -18.88 16.89
C VAL A 64 7.31 -19.36 15.48
N LYS A 65 8.58 -19.67 15.20
CA LYS A 65 8.98 -20.24 13.91
C LYS A 65 8.29 -21.58 13.63
N ILE A 66 8.22 -22.46 14.63
CA ILE A 66 7.53 -23.76 14.50
C ILE A 66 6.05 -23.55 14.19
N MET A 67 5.36 -22.68 14.95
CA MET A 67 3.94 -22.37 14.72
C MET A 67 3.67 -21.85 13.30
N ILE A 68 4.57 -21.00 12.77
CA ILE A 68 4.45 -20.46 11.41
C ILE A 68 4.57 -21.59 10.38
N GLU A 69 5.51 -22.52 10.55
CA GLU A 69 5.70 -23.63 9.61
C GLU A 69 4.55 -24.64 9.66
N GLU A 70 4.02 -24.95 10.85
CA GLU A 70 2.82 -25.78 11.02
C GLU A 70 1.61 -25.17 10.31
N TYR A 71 1.37 -23.87 10.52
CA TYR A 71 0.29 -23.16 9.86
C TYR A 71 0.42 -23.17 8.33
N LYS A 72 1.63 -22.96 7.80
CA LYS A 72 1.88 -23.01 6.35
C LYS A 72 1.56 -24.38 5.77
N LYS A 73 1.90 -25.46 6.47
CA LYS A 73 1.59 -26.84 6.05
C LYS A 73 0.08 -27.07 6.03
N ALA A 74 -0.62 -26.72 7.11
CA ALA A 74 -2.08 -26.85 7.18
C ALA A 74 -2.78 -26.08 6.04
N VAL A 75 -2.38 -24.85 5.76
CA VAL A 75 -2.93 -24.05 4.65
C VAL A 75 -2.61 -24.63 3.27
N ALA A 76 -1.49 -25.35 3.12
CA ALA A 76 -1.16 -26.03 1.88
C ALA A 76 -2.01 -27.27 1.67
N GLU A 77 -2.30 -28.02 2.74
CA GLU A 77 -3.13 -29.23 2.72
C GLU A 77 -4.61 -28.89 2.50
N ASP A 78 -5.16 -27.85 3.14
CA ASP A 78 -6.55 -27.39 2.92
C ASP A 78 -6.85 -26.85 1.51
N ARG A 79 -5.81 -26.65 0.68
CA ARG A 79 -5.93 -26.16 -0.70
C ARG A 79 -5.89 -27.28 -1.76
N LEU A 80 -5.69 -28.53 -1.35
CA LEU A 80 -5.77 -29.75 -2.17
C LEU A 80 -7.17 -30.37 -2.06
#